data_AF-A0A959FNC5-F1
#
_entry.id   AF-A0A959FNC5-F1
#
_cell.length_a   1.000
_cell.length_b   1.000
_cell.length_c   1.000
_cell.angle_alpha   90.00
_cell.angle_beta   90.00
_cell.angle_gamma   90.00
#
_symmetry.space_group_name_H-M   'P 1'
#
loop_
_entity.id
_entity.type
_entity.pdbx_description
1 polymer ?
#
loop_
_entity_poly.entity_id
_entity_poly.type
_entity_poly.pdbx_seq_one_letter_code
_entity_poly.pdbx_strand_id
1 'polypeptide(L)'
;MTCRHSLLLFSLAFLLFSPLAHAQGEDLTQDEPFFQEQLQTYERWLEDAGLSQYLRVHELEVKEDELNIYLTFPFSDIDSILVAYDSLKAVFEASSPLTLEQQLFYKATTLMEVRQSLVTVQIYDTYDLRNEPLFFRGIYFADGVVAVSVSNPRDKRRTVTLQPRPANDGKTPTIEAFRERYSRERVYDCIYEYARQRFERDVCEDRNPHVRLLQDQDVLRFEVSDLCREVLTDEANPTLCGILRRVGYDCNWVKRELLVFTFTYEETTTGFRLILLLDGKYGSGYYREVRRGGYLSMEVDFDEYLEDYADAFTVQLRRALQNCE
;
A
#
# COMPACT_ATOMS: atom_id res chain seq x y z
N MET A 1 13.38 -79.41 4.45
CA MET A 1 13.05 -78.07 5.01
C MET A 1 14.28 -77.19 4.87
N THR A 2 14.07 -75.89 4.67
CA THR A 2 15.05 -74.77 4.63
C THR A 2 16.03 -74.71 3.44
N CYS A 3 15.74 -73.83 2.48
CA CYS A 3 16.68 -72.89 1.82
C CYS A 3 16.02 -72.33 0.54
N ARG A 4 15.15 -71.31 0.65
CA ARG A 4 14.58 -70.64 -0.53
C ARG A 4 14.23 -69.16 -0.30
N HIS A 5 14.72 -68.52 0.76
CA HIS A 5 14.33 -67.15 1.12
C HIS A 5 15.49 -66.12 1.07
N SER A 6 16.72 -66.52 0.73
CA SER A 6 17.87 -65.58 0.69
C SER A 6 18.13 -64.89 -0.65
N LEU A 7 17.44 -65.26 -1.74
CA LEU A 7 17.67 -64.63 -3.06
C LEU A 7 16.72 -63.46 -3.36
N LEU A 8 15.65 -63.28 -2.59
CA LEU A 8 14.68 -62.18 -2.78
C LEU A 8 15.07 -60.89 -2.03
N LEU A 9 15.94 -60.99 -1.02
CA LEU A 9 16.42 -59.84 -0.25
C LEU A 9 17.58 -59.08 -0.91
N PHE A 10 18.30 -59.71 -1.85
CA PHE A 10 19.43 -59.05 -2.54
C PHE A 10 18.98 -58.20 -3.73
N SER A 11 17.81 -58.49 -4.33
CA SER A 11 17.24 -57.69 -5.42
C SER A 11 16.50 -56.43 -4.95
N LEU A 12 16.13 -56.36 -3.66
CA LEU A 12 15.45 -55.19 -3.08
C LEU A 12 16.44 -54.11 -2.61
N ALA A 13 17.70 -54.49 -2.32
CA ALA A 13 18.73 -53.55 -1.88
C ALA A 13 19.33 -52.71 -3.03
N PHE A 14 19.24 -53.18 -4.28
CA PHE A 14 19.75 -52.45 -5.45
C PHE A 14 18.80 -51.36 -5.98
N LEU A 15 17.53 -51.36 -5.55
CA LEU A 15 16.56 -50.30 -5.87
C LEU A 15 16.57 -49.13 -4.88
N LEU A 16 17.33 -49.24 -3.77
CA LEU A 16 17.49 -48.17 -2.76
C LEU A 16 18.76 -47.34 -2.95
N PHE A 17 19.60 -47.68 -3.92
CA PHE A 17 20.76 -46.90 -4.35
C PHE A 17 20.58 -46.35 -5.77
N SER A 18 19.36 -45.94 -6.12
CA SER A 18 19.24 -44.92 -7.16
C SER A 18 20.03 -43.73 -6.64
N PRO A 19 21.11 -43.28 -7.32
CA PRO A 19 21.72 -42.02 -6.95
C PRO A 19 20.56 -41.02 -6.97
N LEU A 20 20.42 -40.26 -5.88
CA LEU A 20 19.73 -38.99 -5.91
C LEU A 20 20.44 -38.24 -7.04
N ALA A 21 19.90 -38.37 -8.26
CA ALA A 21 20.13 -37.43 -9.32
C ALA A 21 19.71 -36.14 -8.65
N HIS A 22 20.71 -35.40 -8.17
CA HIS A 22 20.51 -34.07 -7.68
C HIS A 22 19.76 -33.44 -8.84
N ALA A 23 18.52 -33.05 -8.59
CA ALA A 23 17.87 -32.08 -9.44
C ALA A 23 18.82 -30.90 -9.39
N GLN A 24 19.81 -30.91 -10.28
CA GLN A 24 20.71 -29.79 -10.48
C GLN A 24 19.73 -28.70 -10.85
N GLY A 25 19.59 -27.72 -9.95
CA GLY A 25 18.92 -26.48 -10.30
C GLY A 25 19.51 -26.05 -11.62
N GLU A 26 18.64 -25.82 -12.58
CA GLU A 26 19.02 -25.22 -13.85
C GLU A 26 19.62 -23.87 -13.51
N ASP A 27 20.94 -23.75 -13.62
CA ASP A 27 21.66 -22.50 -13.38
C ASP A 27 21.43 -21.57 -14.56
N LEU A 28 20.45 -20.68 -14.41
CA LEU A 28 19.98 -19.81 -15.48
C LEU A 28 21.08 -18.85 -15.96
N THR A 29 22.11 -18.58 -15.16
CA THR A 29 23.19 -17.66 -15.57
C THR A 29 23.96 -18.16 -16.80
N GLN A 30 23.91 -19.46 -17.08
CA GLN A 30 24.54 -20.06 -18.27
C GLN A 30 23.84 -19.67 -19.58
N ASP A 31 22.55 -19.32 -19.49
CA ASP A 31 21.69 -18.95 -20.62
C ASP A 31 21.42 -17.44 -20.69
N GLU A 32 22.15 -16.62 -19.93
CA GLU A 32 21.99 -15.16 -19.93
C GLU A 32 21.99 -14.53 -21.34
N PRO A 33 22.90 -14.89 -22.28
CA PRO A 33 22.85 -14.33 -23.64
C PRO A 33 21.55 -14.63 -24.39
N PHE A 34 20.96 -15.80 -24.16
CA PHE A 34 19.66 -16.16 -24.74
C PHE A 34 18.56 -15.30 -24.14
N PHE A 35 18.50 -15.15 -22.81
CA PHE A 35 17.48 -14.32 -22.17
C PHE A 35 17.57 -12.85 -22.58
N GLN A 36 18.77 -12.31 -22.77
CA GLN A 36 18.95 -10.95 -23.28
C GLN A 36 18.39 -10.77 -24.71
N GLU A 37 18.51 -11.77 -25.58
CA GLU A 37 17.87 -11.76 -26.90
C GLU A 37 16.33 -11.85 -26.79
N GLN A 38 15.83 -12.71 -25.90
CA GLN A 38 14.39 -12.84 -25.66
C GLN A 38 13.78 -11.58 -25.04
N LEU A 39 14.55 -10.84 -24.25
CA LEU A 39 14.12 -9.55 -23.70
C LEU A 39 13.77 -8.54 -24.80
N GLN A 40 14.56 -8.49 -25.88
CA GLN A 40 14.25 -7.65 -27.05
C GLN A 40 12.99 -8.10 -27.78
N THR A 41 12.71 -9.41 -27.77
CA THR A 41 11.46 -9.96 -28.30
C THR A 41 10.28 -9.62 -27.39
N TYR A 42 10.49 -9.57 -26.08
CA TYR A 42 9.49 -9.13 -25.11
C TYR A 42 9.14 -7.65 -25.31
N GLU A 43 10.13 -6.77 -25.47
CA GLU A 43 9.91 -5.34 -25.76
C GLU A 43 9.13 -5.13 -27.06
N ARG A 44 9.51 -5.80 -28.16
CA ARG A 44 8.76 -5.74 -29.43
C ARG A 44 7.32 -6.23 -29.27
N TRP A 45 7.09 -7.25 -28.46
CA TRP A 45 5.73 -7.69 -28.17
C TRP A 45 4.93 -6.63 -27.39
N LEU A 46 5.53 -5.91 -26.44
CA LEU A 46 4.87 -4.78 -25.78
C LEU A 46 4.47 -3.70 -26.81
N GLU A 47 5.32 -3.43 -27.80
CA GLU A 47 5.02 -2.52 -28.89
C GLU A 47 3.84 -3.00 -29.76
N ASP A 48 3.90 -4.24 -30.24
CA ASP A 48 2.86 -4.83 -31.09
C ASP A 48 1.51 -4.94 -30.36
N ALA A 49 1.53 -5.18 -29.04
CA ALA A 49 0.35 -5.20 -28.19
C ALA A 49 -0.18 -3.80 -27.83
N GLY A 50 0.50 -2.73 -28.25
CA GLY A 50 0.14 -1.35 -27.91
C GLY A 50 0.37 -0.98 -26.44
N LEU A 51 1.15 -1.78 -25.71
CA LEU A 51 1.49 -1.59 -24.30
C LEU A 51 2.70 -0.65 -24.13
N SER A 52 3.54 -0.49 -25.16
CA SER A 52 4.78 0.31 -25.10
C SER A 52 4.58 1.80 -24.82
N GLN A 53 3.36 2.30 -25.02
CA GLN A 53 2.99 3.67 -24.64
C GLN A 53 2.88 3.86 -23.12
N TYR A 54 2.72 2.76 -22.36
CA TYR A 54 2.56 2.75 -20.91
C TYR A 54 3.75 2.08 -20.20
N LEU A 55 4.26 0.98 -20.74
CA LEU A 55 5.30 0.16 -20.12
C LEU A 55 6.45 -0.05 -21.08
N ARG A 56 7.68 -0.03 -20.56
CA ARG A 56 8.90 -0.37 -21.30
C ARG A 56 9.74 -1.31 -20.47
N VAL A 57 10.50 -2.17 -21.13
CA VAL A 57 11.54 -2.94 -20.47
C VAL A 57 12.61 -1.97 -19.94
N HIS A 58 12.91 -2.09 -18.65
CA HIS A 58 14.02 -1.40 -18.00
C HIS A 58 15.29 -2.26 -18.06
N GLU A 59 15.22 -3.44 -17.45
CA GLU A 59 16.34 -4.37 -17.38
C GLU A 59 15.87 -5.81 -17.17
N LEU A 60 16.82 -6.73 -17.32
CA LEU A 60 16.69 -8.15 -17.02
C LEU A 60 17.80 -8.51 -16.03
N GLU A 61 17.43 -9.10 -14.90
CA GLU A 61 18.36 -9.67 -13.94
C GLU A 61 18.24 -11.20 -13.99
N VAL A 62 19.36 -11.87 -14.22
CA VAL A 62 19.46 -13.33 -14.27
C VAL A 62 20.30 -13.80 -13.08
N LYS A 63 19.70 -14.63 -12.22
CA LYS A 63 20.36 -15.30 -11.09
C LYS A 63 20.42 -16.79 -11.36
N GLU A 64 21.10 -17.55 -10.49
CA GLU A 64 21.21 -19.01 -10.64
C GLU A 64 19.83 -19.69 -10.70
N ASP A 65 18.85 -19.23 -9.92
CA ASP A 65 17.53 -19.87 -9.77
C ASP A 65 16.34 -18.92 -10.00
N GLU A 66 16.57 -17.72 -10.53
CA GLU A 66 15.55 -16.70 -10.74
C GLU A 66 15.85 -15.81 -11.95
N LEU A 67 14.81 -15.42 -12.68
CA LEU A 67 14.84 -14.47 -13.77
C LEU A 67 13.84 -13.34 -13.48
N ASN A 68 14.35 -12.11 -13.34
CA ASN A 68 13.56 -10.92 -13.06
C ASN A 68 13.52 -10.01 -14.29
N ILE A 69 12.33 -9.78 -14.85
CA ILE A 69 12.11 -8.76 -15.88
C ILE A 69 11.55 -7.52 -15.22
N TYR A 70 12.25 -6.41 -15.38
CA TYR A 70 11.86 -5.13 -14.80
C TYR A 70 11.23 -4.23 -15.88
N LEU A 71 10.02 -3.74 -15.62
CA LEU A 71 9.27 -2.85 -16.50
C LEU A 71 9.07 -1.48 -15.84
N THR A 72 9.25 -0.41 -16.62
CA THR A 72 9.12 0.96 -16.14
C THR A 72 8.05 1.73 -16.94
N PHE A 73 7.49 2.75 -16.31
CA PHE A 73 6.66 3.72 -17.01
C PHE A 73 7.52 4.81 -17.68
N PRO A 74 7.07 5.42 -18.78
CA PRO A 74 7.73 6.59 -19.34
C PRO A 74 7.47 7.88 -18.53
N PHE A 75 6.73 7.78 -17.43
CA PHE A 75 6.37 8.89 -16.53
C PHE A 75 7.22 8.83 -15.26
N SER A 76 7.49 9.97 -14.64
CA SER A 76 8.27 10.06 -13.41
C SER A 76 7.44 10.47 -12.19
N ASP A 77 6.22 10.96 -12.38
CA ASP A 77 5.33 11.34 -11.30
C ASP A 77 4.34 10.20 -10.97
N ILE A 78 4.13 9.97 -9.67
CA ILE A 78 3.35 8.84 -9.18
C ILE A 78 1.87 8.90 -9.61
N ASP A 79 1.27 10.10 -9.65
CA ASP A 79 -0.13 10.27 -10.04
C ASP A 79 -0.36 9.85 -11.50
N SER A 80 0.52 10.27 -12.41
CA SER A 80 0.45 9.84 -13.81
C SER A 80 0.69 8.35 -13.96
N ILE A 81 1.61 7.77 -13.18
CA ILE A 81 1.86 6.31 -13.18
C ILE A 81 0.61 5.54 -12.76
N LEU A 82 -0.03 5.94 -11.65
CA LEU A 82 -1.24 5.30 -11.15
C LEU A 82 -2.38 5.39 -12.17
N VAL A 83 -2.63 6.58 -12.72
CA VAL A 83 -3.66 6.80 -13.75
C VAL A 83 -3.38 6.02 -15.03
N ALA A 84 -2.12 5.98 -15.47
CA ALA A 84 -1.68 5.24 -16.64
C ALA A 84 -1.89 3.74 -16.44
N TYR A 85 -1.50 3.20 -15.28
CA TYR A 85 -1.68 1.79 -14.96
C TYR A 85 -3.15 1.39 -14.89
N ASP A 86 -3.98 2.17 -14.19
CA ASP A 86 -5.41 1.88 -14.05
C ASP A 86 -6.13 1.94 -15.41
N SER A 87 -5.77 2.93 -16.23
CA SER A 87 -6.30 3.05 -17.60
C SER A 87 -5.88 1.88 -18.47
N LEU A 88 -4.59 1.51 -18.44
CA LEU A 88 -4.06 0.37 -19.18
C LEU A 88 -4.77 -0.93 -18.78
N LYS A 89 -4.85 -1.19 -17.47
CA LYS A 89 -5.49 -2.39 -16.93
C LYS A 89 -6.96 -2.46 -17.34
N ALA A 90 -7.70 -1.37 -17.17
CA ALA A 90 -9.12 -1.31 -17.54
C ALA A 90 -9.35 -1.54 -19.05
N VAL A 91 -8.55 -0.92 -19.91
CA VAL A 91 -8.66 -1.09 -21.37
C VAL A 91 -8.30 -2.50 -21.81
N PHE A 92 -7.22 -3.07 -21.27
CA PHE A 92 -6.78 -4.42 -21.59
C PHE A 92 -7.83 -5.46 -21.18
N GLU A 93 -8.27 -5.41 -19.92
CA GLU A 93 -9.20 -6.39 -19.33
C GLU A 93 -10.63 -6.28 -19.88
N ALA A 94 -11.01 -5.14 -20.48
CA ALA A 94 -12.28 -5.03 -21.21
C ALA A 94 -12.33 -5.90 -22.48
N SER A 95 -11.17 -6.31 -23.01
CA SER A 95 -11.05 -7.03 -24.29
C SER A 95 -10.38 -8.41 -24.17
N SER A 96 -9.89 -8.75 -22.98
CA SER A 96 -9.12 -9.97 -22.72
C SER A 96 -9.77 -10.79 -21.61
N PRO A 97 -9.81 -12.13 -21.71
CA PRO A 97 -10.22 -13.00 -20.60
C PRO A 97 -9.13 -13.14 -19.51
N LEU A 98 -7.90 -12.69 -19.77
CA LEU A 98 -6.80 -12.67 -18.82
C LEU A 98 -6.62 -11.28 -18.22
N THR A 99 -6.13 -11.22 -16.97
CA THR A 99 -5.69 -9.94 -16.40
C THR A 99 -4.44 -9.44 -17.13
N LEU A 100 -4.17 -8.13 -17.04
CA LEU A 100 -2.95 -7.55 -17.58
C LEU A 100 -1.70 -8.28 -17.03
N GLU A 101 -1.66 -8.49 -15.72
CA GLU A 101 -0.53 -9.12 -15.02
C GLU A 101 -0.32 -10.57 -15.47
N GLN A 102 -1.40 -11.33 -15.64
CA GLN A 102 -1.34 -12.69 -16.20
C GLN A 102 -0.77 -12.68 -17.61
N GLN A 103 -1.21 -11.75 -18.47
CA GLN A 103 -0.72 -11.68 -19.84
C GLN A 103 0.79 -11.34 -19.89
N LEU A 104 1.22 -10.34 -19.11
CA LEU A 104 2.63 -9.96 -18.99
C LEU A 104 3.49 -11.15 -18.53
N PHE A 105 3.02 -11.85 -17.51
CA PHE A 105 3.71 -13.00 -16.93
C PHE A 105 3.78 -14.20 -17.89
N TYR A 106 2.65 -14.64 -18.45
CA TYR A 106 2.63 -15.79 -19.36
C TYR A 106 3.42 -15.55 -20.62
N LYS A 107 3.44 -14.31 -21.11
CA LYS A 107 4.31 -13.97 -22.25
C LYS A 107 5.79 -14.08 -21.87
N ALA A 108 6.17 -13.61 -20.69
CA ALA A 108 7.55 -13.70 -20.21
C ALA A 108 8.00 -15.15 -20.12
N THR A 109 7.22 -16.01 -19.46
CA THR A 109 7.55 -17.44 -19.33
C THR A 109 7.60 -18.15 -20.68
N THR A 110 6.74 -17.77 -21.62
CA THR A 110 6.73 -18.36 -22.98
C THR A 110 7.98 -17.98 -23.76
N LEU A 111 8.39 -16.71 -23.72
CA LEU A 111 9.55 -16.23 -24.47
C LEU A 111 10.87 -16.66 -23.84
N MET A 112 10.95 -16.65 -22.51
CA MET A 112 12.15 -17.03 -21.78
C MET A 112 12.33 -18.55 -21.66
N GLU A 113 11.35 -19.37 -22.08
CA GLU A 113 11.39 -20.84 -22.07
C GLU A 113 11.72 -21.49 -20.69
N VAL A 114 11.52 -20.75 -19.60
CA VAL A 114 11.78 -21.21 -18.23
C VAL A 114 10.50 -21.59 -17.49
N ARG A 115 10.67 -22.40 -16.43
CA ARG A 115 9.57 -22.77 -15.53
C ARG A 115 8.97 -21.53 -14.86
N GLN A 116 7.64 -21.51 -14.72
CA GLN A 116 6.90 -20.38 -14.15
C GLN A 116 7.39 -19.99 -12.74
N SER A 117 7.84 -20.95 -11.94
CA SER A 117 8.36 -20.69 -10.58
C SER A 117 9.69 -19.95 -10.54
N LEU A 118 10.36 -19.76 -11.67
CA LEU A 118 11.66 -19.10 -11.77
C LEU A 118 11.57 -17.70 -12.39
N VAL A 119 10.37 -17.23 -12.77
CA VAL A 119 10.19 -15.92 -13.40
C VAL A 119 9.45 -15.00 -12.47
N THR A 120 9.90 -13.76 -12.41
CA THR A 120 9.15 -12.64 -11.84
C THR A 120 9.14 -11.49 -12.84
N VAL A 121 7.97 -10.89 -13.06
CA VAL A 121 7.84 -9.62 -13.80
C VAL A 121 7.53 -8.53 -12.79
N GLN A 122 8.36 -7.50 -12.76
CA GLN A 122 8.29 -6.45 -11.75
C GLN A 122 8.09 -5.09 -12.40
N ILE A 123 7.16 -4.29 -11.87
CA ILE A 123 6.88 -2.94 -12.36
C ILE A 123 7.11 -1.95 -11.22
N TYR A 124 7.97 -0.96 -11.45
CA TYR A 124 8.29 0.09 -10.47
C TYR A 124 8.05 1.50 -11.01
N ASP A 125 7.76 2.46 -10.13
CA ASP A 125 7.86 3.89 -10.45
C ASP A 125 9.30 4.39 -10.52
N THR A 126 10.19 3.83 -9.70
CA THR A 126 11.60 4.20 -9.68
C THR A 126 12.51 3.00 -9.43
N TYR A 127 13.67 3.03 -10.07
CA TYR A 127 14.77 2.07 -9.90
C TYR A 127 15.94 2.65 -9.11
N ASP A 128 15.78 3.85 -8.54
CA ASP A 128 16.77 4.43 -7.64
C ASP A 128 16.66 3.78 -6.26
N LEU A 129 17.57 2.85 -5.96
CA LEU A 129 17.65 2.11 -4.68
C LEU A 129 17.74 2.99 -3.43
N ARG A 130 17.95 4.30 -3.57
CA ARG A 130 17.94 5.26 -2.46
C ARG A 130 16.53 5.73 -2.08
N ASN A 131 15.55 5.47 -2.94
CA ASN A 131 14.15 5.84 -2.74
C ASN A 131 13.32 4.57 -2.59
N GLU A 132 12.37 4.59 -1.66
CA GLU A 132 11.36 3.55 -1.57
C GLU A 132 10.35 3.74 -2.72
N PRO A 133 10.02 2.69 -3.49
CA PRO A 133 9.11 2.81 -4.61
C PRO A 133 7.70 3.12 -4.11
N LEU A 134 7.08 4.13 -4.71
CA LEU A 134 5.67 4.47 -4.47
C LEU A 134 4.77 3.72 -5.45
N PHE A 135 5.29 3.00 -6.42
CA PHE A 135 4.48 2.07 -7.20
C PHE A 135 5.25 0.78 -7.38
N PHE A 136 4.61 -0.32 -7.03
CA PHE A 136 5.16 -1.64 -7.21
C PHE A 136 4.09 -2.65 -7.60
N ARG A 137 4.40 -3.43 -8.63
CA ARG A 137 3.72 -4.69 -8.96
C ARG A 137 4.76 -5.78 -9.12
N GLY A 138 4.81 -6.73 -8.20
CA GLY A 138 5.59 -7.95 -8.35
C GLY A 138 4.70 -9.09 -8.81
N ILE A 139 4.86 -9.55 -10.05
CA ILE A 139 4.03 -10.59 -10.67
C ILE A 139 4.82 -11.89 -10.71
N TYR A 140 4.32 -12.92 -10.02
CA TYR A 140 5.02 -14.19 -9.83
C TYR A 140 4.03 -15.36 -9.84
N PHE A 141 4.54 -16.60 -9.88
CA PHE A 141 3.71 -17.79 -9.82
C PHE A 141 3.82 -18.46 -8.45
N ALA A 142 2.68 -18.62 -7.76
CA ALA A 142 2.60 -19.29 -6.47
C ALA A 142 1.30 -20.10 -6.38
N ASP A 143 1.36 -21.26 -5.74
CA ASP A 143 0.18 -22.11 -5.48
C ASP A 143 -0.66 -22.45 -6.72
N GLY A 144 -0.01 -22.58 -7.88
CA GLY A 144 -0.67 -22.92 -9.15
C GLY A 144 -1.36 -21.76 -9.85
N VAL A 145 -1.20 -20.53 -9.37
CA VAL A 145 -1.80 -19.32 -9.94
C VAL A 145 -0.77 -18.20 -10.09
N VAL A 146 -1.05 -17.27 -11.01
CA VAL A 146 -0.28 -16.01 -11.07
C VAL A 146 -0.74 -15.11 -9.92
N ALA A 147 0.17 -14.80 -9.01
CA ALA A 147 -0.02 -13.92 -7.88
C ALA A 147 0.61 -12.54 -8.16
N VAL A 148 0.09 -11.51 -7.50
CA VAL A 148 0.58 -10.14 -7.63
C VAL A 148 0.79 -9.55 -6.24
N SER A 149 2.04 -9.18 -5.95
CA SER A 149 2.37 -8.31 -4.81
C SER A 149 2.24 -6.86 -5.23
N VAL A 150 1.67 -6.03 -4.35
CA VAL A 150 1.32 -4.63 -4.63
C VAL A 150 1.89 -3.75 -3.51
N SER A 151 2.56 -2.67 -3.89
CA SER A 151 2.82 -1.54 -2.98
C SER A 151 2.54 -0.24 -3.72
N ASN A 152 1.53 0.51 -3.27
CA ASN A 152 1.19 1.84 -3.75
C ASN A 152 0.89 2.71 -2.52
N PRO A 153 1.27 4.00 -2.46
CA PRO A 153 0.74 4.89 -1.47
C PRO A 153 -0.76 4.96 -1.70
N ARG A 154 -1.50 4.62 -0.67
CA ARG A 154 -2.95 4.69 -0.67
C ARG A 154 -3.34 5.54 0.51
N ASP A 155 -3.29 6.85 0.33
CA ASP A 155 -3.94 7.77 1.25
C ASP A 155 -5.35 7.23 1.52
N LYS A 156 -5.73 7.13 2.81
CA LYS A 156 -7.03 6.57 3.16
C LYS A 156 -8.11 7.56 2.76
N ARG A 157 -8.63 7.36 1.54
CA ARG A 157 -9.64 8.23 0.94
C ARG A 157 -11.02 7.87 1.44
N ARG A 158 -11.74 8.85 2.01
CA ARG A 158 -13.13 8.71 2.46
C ARG A 158 -13.97 9.87 1.98
N THR A 159 -15.26 9.59 1.78
CA THR A 159 -16.22 10.60 1.32
C THR A 159 -17.30 10.82 2.37
N VAL A 160 -17.48 12.07 2.77
CA VAL A 160 -18.56 12.50 3.67
C VAL A 160 -19.51 13.40 2.91
N THR A 161 -20.72 12.89 2.64
CA THR A 161 -21.78 13.68 2.01
C THR A 161 -22.75 14.19 3.07
N LEU A 162 -23.05 15.49 3.03
CA LEU A 162 -24.12 16.09 3.82
C LEU A 162 -25.16 16.72 2.89
N GLN A 163 -26.42 16.52 3.27
CA GLN A 163 -27.60 17.02 2.56
C GLN A 163 -28.57 17.60 3.59
N PRO A 164 -29.43 18.56 3.20
CA PRO A 164 -30.47 19.07 4.08
C PRO A 164 -31.32 17.91 4.61
N ARG A 165 -31.54 17.90 5.92
CA ARG A 165 -32.49 17.00 6.57
C ARG A 165 -33.60 17.83 7.20
N PRO A 166 -34.84 17.34 7.23
CA PRO A 166 -35.89 17.99 8.00
C PRO A 166 -35.46 18.07 9.46
N ALA A 167 -35.55 19.27 10.05
CA ALA A 167 -35.40 19.42 11.48
C ALA A 167 -36.62 18.80 12.19
N ASN A 168 -36.53 18.60 13.51
CA ASN A 168 -37.60 17.99 14.32
C ASN A 168 -38.94 18.76 14.23
N ASP A 169 -38.93 19.98 13.71
CA ASP A 169 -40.09 20.85 13.43
C ASP A 169 -40.68 20.66 12.01
N GLY A 170 -40.15 19.71 11.22
CA GLY A 170 -40.72 19.21 9.97
C GLY A 170 -40.40 20.03 8.71
N LYS A 171 -39.68 21.15 8.81
CA LYS A 171 -39.27 21.92 7.63
C LYS A 171 -37.86 21.51 7.18
N THR A 172 -37.75 21.07 5.93
CA THR A 172 -36.44 20.85 5.30
C THR A 172 -35.90 22.21 4.84
N PRO A 173 -34.67 22.60 5.21
CA PRO A 173 -34.05 23.82 4.70
C PRO A 173 -33.99 23.80 3.17
N THR A 174 -34.07 24.97 2.53
CA THR A 174 -33.74 25.07 1.10
C THR A 174 -32.26 24.76 0.88
N ILE A 175 -31.91 24.34 -0.33
CA ILE A 175 -30.51 24.05 -0.68
C ILE A 175 -29.63 25.29 -0.53
N GLU A 176 -30.16 26.46 -0.86
CA GLU A 176 -29.46 27.74 -0.74
C GLU A 176 -29.15 28.07 0.72
N ALA A 177 -30.15 27.96 1.61
CA ALA A 177 -29.95 28.18 3.05
C ALA A 177 -28.99 27.14 3.66
N PHE A 178 -29.03 25.90 3.16
CA PHE A 178 -28.10 24.86 3.57
C PHE A 178 -26.66 25.16 3.14
N ARG A 179 -26.44 25.61 1.90
CA ARG A 179 -25.11 25.98 1.39
C ARG A 179 -24.53 27.21 2.08
N GLU A 180 -25.36 28.20 2.39
CA GLU A 180 -24.93 29.38 3.15
C GLU A 180 -24.50 28.98 4.57
N ARG A 181 -25.28 28.09 5.21
CA ARG A 181 -24.95 27.57 6.54
C ARG A 181 -23.67 26.73 6.54
N TYR A 182 -23.48 25.89 5.52
CA TYR A 182 -22.33 24.99 5.36
C TYR A 182 -21.41 25.45 4.23
N SER A 183 -21.04 26.73 4.24
CA SER A 183 -20.05 27.25 3.29
C SER A 183 -18.70 26.56 3.51
N ARG A 184 -17.87 26.51 2.47
CA ARG A 184 -16.53 25.89 2.54
C ARG A 184 -15.72 26.38 3.75
N GLU A 185 -15.65 27.69 3.94
CA GLU A 185 -14.94 28.33 5.06
C GLU A 185 -15.47 27.86 6.42
N ARG A 186 -16.80 27.92 6.64
CA ARG A 186 -17.41 27.48 7.91
C ARG A 186 -17.20 25.99 8.18
N VAL A 187 -17.27 25.17 7.12
CA VAL A 187 -17.03 23.73 7.22
C VAL A 187 -15.57 23.46 7.58
N TYR A 188 -14.62 24.14 6.94
CA TYR A 188 -13.20 23.99 7.24
C TYR A 188 -12.86 24.45 8.66
N ASP A 189 -13.34 25.62 9.07
CA ASP A 189 -13.17 26.11 10.44
C ASP A 189 -13.70 25.11 11.46
N CYS A 190 -14.89 24.54 11.21
CA CYS A 190 -15.47 23.58 12.13
C CYS A 190 -14.70 22.26 12.19
N ILE A 191 -14.19 21.76 11.05
CA ILE A 191 -13.33 20.57 11.02
C ILE A 191 -12.05 20.83 11.81
N TYR A 192 -11.41 21.97 11.59
CA TYR A 192 -10.16 22.33 12.25
C TYR A 192 -10.34 22.49 13.76
N GLU A 193 -11.39 23.19 14.20
CA GLU A 193 -11.70 23.33 15.63
C GLU A 193 -12.11 22.00 16.27
N TYR A 194 -12.84 21.14 15.56
CA TYR A 194 -13.10 19.77 16.01
C TYR A 194 -11.80 18.98 16.21
N ALA A 195 -10.87 19.05 15.25
CA ALA A 195 -9.58 18.38 15.36
C ALA A 195 -8.80 18.88 16.58
N ARG A 196 -8.74 20.20 16.81
CA ARG A 196 -8.09 20.78 17.99
C ARG A 196 -8.71 20.29 19.30
N GLN A 197 -10.04 20.34 19.40
CA GLN A 197 -10.76 19.90 20.59
C GLN A 197 -10.59 18.40 20.87
N ARG A 198 -10.50 17.58 19.81
CA ARG A 198 -10.30 16.13 19.92
C ARG A 198 -8.86 15.82 20.34
N PHE A 199 -7.88 16.32 19.59
CA PHE A 199 -6.51 15.83 19.69
C PHE A 199 -5.71 16.57 20.76
N GLU A 200 -5.86 17.89 20.90
CA GLU A 200 -5.04 18.69 21.85
C GLU A 200 -5.52 18.55 23.31
N ARG A 201 -6.64 17.87 23.55
CA ARG A 201 -7.22 17.71 24.88
C ARG A 201 -6.61 16.55 25.67
N ASP A 202 -6.38 15.42 25.02
CA ASP A 202 -5.95 14.18 25.66
C ASP A 202 -4.43 14.04 25.60
N VAL A 203 -3.77 14.69 26.56
CA VAL A 203 -2.32 14.63 26.77
C VAL A 203 -1.95 13.32 27.46
N CYS A 204 -0.89 12.64 27.01
CA CYS A 204 -0.34 11.46 27.67
C CYS A 204 1.11 11.69 28.13
N GLU A 205 1.65 10.73 28.90
CA GLU A 205 3.00 10.83 29.47
C GLU A 205 4.06 11.03 28.37
N ASP A 206 4.81 12.14 28.49
CA ASP A 206 5.84 12.60 27.54
C ASP A 206 5.36 12.85 26.09
N ARG A 207 4.06 13.11 25.90
CA ARG A 207 3.49 13.50 24.60
C ARG A 207 2.40 14.55 24.73
N ASN A 208 2.49 15.57 23.90
CA ASN A 208 1.51 16.65 23.82
C ASN A 208 1.00 16.76 22.38
N PRO A 209 -0.09 16.04 22.03
CA PRO A 209 -0.61 16.08 20.69
C PRO A 209 -0.93 17.52 20.27
N HIS A 210 -0.54 17.88 19.05
CA HIS A 210 -0.70 19.23 18.55
C HIS A 210 -1.21 19.23 17.13
N VAL A 211 -2.20 20.07 16.86
CA VAL A 211 -2.78 20.23 15.53
C VAL A 211 -2.14 21.45 14.87
N ARG A 212 -1.47 21.24 13.74
CA ARG A 212 -0.81 22.30 12.97
C ARG A 212 -1.48 22.44 11.60
N LEU A 213 -2.08 23.61 11.36
CA LEU A 213 -2.59 23.98 10.04
C LEU A 213 -1.45 24.09 9.02
N LEU A 214 -1.62 23.46 7.86
CA LEU A 214 -0.67 23.48 6.75
C LEU A 214 -1.18 24.31 5.58
N GLN A 215 -2.48 24.23 5.29
CA GLN A 215 -3.15 24.92 4.18
C GLN A 215 -4.66 25.04 4.47
N ASP A 216 -5.31 26.13 4.05
CA ASP A 216 -6.73 26.40 4.32
C ASP A 216 -7.52 27.03 3.14
N GLN A 217 -6.88 27.33 2.02
CA GLN A 217 -7.52 28.06 0.91
C GLN A 217 -8.44 27.19 0.05
N ASP A 218 -7.86 26.30 -0.75
CA ASP A 218 -8.61 25.42 -1.67
C ASP A 218 -8.89 24.05 -1.06
N VAL A 219 -8.02 23.63 -0.15
CA VAL A 219 -8.14 22.43 0.67
C VAL A 219 -7.83 22.82 2.10
N LEU A 220 -8.50 22.16 3.06
CA LEU A 220 -8.08 22.20 4.45
C LEU A 220 -7.10 21.06 4.68
N ARG A 221 -5.85 21.40 4.97
CA ARG A 221 -4.80 20.44 5.30
C ARG A 221 -4.20 20.78 6.65
N PHE A 222 -4.17 19.81 7.55
CA PHE A 222 -3.50 19.93 8.84
C PHE A 222 -2.82 18.63 9.21
N GLU A 223 -1.80 18.72 10.06
CA GLU A 223 -1.17 17.56 10.68
C GLU A 223 -1.49 17.53 12.16
N VAL A 224 -1.53 16.32 12.70
CA VAL A 224 -1.64 16.05 14.14
C VAL A 224 -0.42 15.27 14.53
N SER A 225 0.49 15.93 15.23
CA SER A 225 1.75 15.34 15.67
C SER A 225 1.69 14.92 17.13
N ASP A 226 2.63 14.07 17.52
CA ASP A 226 2.84 13.64 18.90
C ASP A 226 1.64 12.94 19.53
N LEU A 227 0.93 12.18 18.70
CA LEU A 227 -0.20 11.38 19.10
C LEU A 227 0.23 10.23 20.02
N CYS A 228 -0.69 9.84 20.88
CA CYS A 228 -0.48 8.80 21.88
C CYS A 228 -0.58 7.40 21.24
N ARG A 229 -1.78 6.85 21.16
CA ARG A 229 -2.13 5.57 20.54
C ARG A 229 -3.47 5.73 19.84
N GLU A 230 -3.51 6.68 18.93
CA GLU A 230 -4.74 7.07 18.24
C GLU A 230 -5.10 6.04 17.17
N VAL A 231 -4.09 5.56 16.43
CA VAL A 231 -4.24 4.52 15.38
C VAL A 231 -3.78 3.16 15.89
N LEU A 232 -2.59 3.09 16.51
CA LEU A 232 -1.96 1.85 16.96
C LEU A 232 -2.40 1.52 18.40
N THR A 233 -3.69 1.24 18.55
CA THR A 233 -4.36 1.17 19.87
C THR A 233 -3.87 0.03 20.77
N ASP A 234 -3.38 -1.07 20.19
CA ASP A 234 -2.92 -2.28 20.87
C ASP A 234 -1.39 -2.45 20.88
N GLU A 235 -0.65 -1.54 20.24
CA GLU A 235 0.81 -1.54 20.30
C GLU A 235 1.30 -1.31 21.73
N ALA A 236 2.07 -2.27 22.21
CA ALA A 236 2.56 -2.33 23.58
C ALA A 236 4.03 -1.91 23.65
N ASN A 237 4.44 -1.44 24.83
CA ASN A 237 5.86 -1.25 25.09
C ASN A 237 6.61 -2.59 24.88
N PRO A 238 7.80 -2.58 24.25
CA PRO A 238 8.64 -3.76 24.16
C PRO A 238 8.86 -4.37 25.54
N THR A 239 8.93 -5.71 25.63
CA THR A 239 9.06 -6.43 26.91
C THR A 239 10.24 -5.94 27.75
N LEU A 240 11.32 -5.49 27.09
CA LEU A 240 12.49 -4.89 27.71
C LEU A 240 12.17 -3.64 28.53
N CYS A 241 11.25 -2.80 28.05
CA CYS A 241 10.79 -1.64 28.81
C CYS A 241 10.04 -2.05 30.09
N GLY A 242 9.26 -3.15 30.05
CA GLY A 242 8.65 -3.73 31.25
C GLY A 242 9.67 -4.18 32.30
N ILE A 243 10.83 -4.69 31.86
CA ILE A 243 11.95 -5.05 32.76
C ILE A 243 12.60 -3.79 33.34
N LEU A 244 12.83 -2.77 32.51
CA LEU A 244 13.47 -1.52 32.93
C LEU A 244 12.62 -0.71 33.93
N ARG A 245 11.30 -0.70 33.79
CA ARG A 245 10.38 -0.11 34.80
C ARG A 245 10.53 -0.75 36.17
N ARG A 246 10.81 -2.07 36.24
CA ARG A 246 11.02 -2.76 37.54
C ARG A 246 12.31 -2.36 38.24
N VAL A 247 13.30 -1.83 37.52
CA VAL A 247 14.56 -1.28 38.07
C VAL A 247 14.54 0.25 38.20
N GLY A 248 13.37 0.88 38.07
CA GLY A 248 13.17 2.31 38.32
C GLY A 248 13.42 3.22 37.11
N TYR A 249 13.56 2.66 35.91
CA TYR A 249 13.65 3.45 34.68
C TYR A 249 12.27 3.64 34.07
N ASP A 250 11.84 4.88 33.91
CA ASP A 250 10.63 5.18 33.16
C ASP A 250 10.91 5.11 31.66
N CYS A 251 10.09 4.35 30.94
CA CYS A 251 10.20 4.17 29.50
C CYS A 251 8.81 4.12 28.88
N ASN A 252 8.61 4.91 27.84
CA ASN A 252 7.43 4.92 26.99
C ASN A 252 7.91 4.83 25.53
N TRP A 253 8.27 3.61 25.11
CA TRP A 253 8.83 3.31 23.78
C TRP A 253 7.76 2.92 22.75
N VAL A 254 6.48 3.12 23.06
CA VAL A 254 5.39 3.01 22.08
C VAL A 254 5.69 3.93 20.89
N LYS A 255 5.39 3.50 19.66
CA LYS A 255 5.63 4.32 18.47
C LYS A 255 4.95 5.70 18.59
N ARG A 256 5.58 6.75 18.06
CA ARG A 256 5.02 8.10 18.01
C ARG A 256 4.26 8.27 16.71
N GLU A 257 2.98 8.57 16.80
CA GLU A 257 2.11 8.67 15.63
C GLU A 257 2.05 10.12 15.13
N LEU A 258 1.90 10.26 13.81
CA LEU A 258 1.63 11.52 13.13
C LEU A 258 0.57 11.24 12.06
N LEU A 259 -0.51 12.02 12.09
CA LEU A 259 -1.56 11.95 11.09
C LEU A 259 -1.58 13.21 10.26
N VAL A 260 -1.84 13.10 8.95
CA VAL A 260 -2.08 14.24 8.07
C VAL A 260 -3.45 14.09 7.46
N PHE A 261 -4.28 15.11 7.65
CA PHE A 261 -5.62 15.16 7.10
C PHE A 261 -5.67 16.19 5.98
N THR A 262 -6.24 15.81 4.85
CA THR A 262 -6.55 16.72 3.74
C THR A 262 -8.02 16.62 3.39
N PHE A 263 -8.72 17.76 3.36
CA PHE A 263 -10.13 17.85 3.04
C PHE A 263 -10.38 18.71 1.81
N THR A 264 -11.04 18.13 0.81
CA THR A 264 -11.54 18.85 -0.37
C THR A 264 -13.05 19.01 -0.26
N TYR A 265 -13.53 20.25 -0.37
CA TYR A 265 -14.96 20.59 -0.37
C TYR A 265 -15.48 20.73 -1.79
N GLU A 266 -16.57 20.03 -2.09
CA GLU A 266 -17.23 20.07 -3.39
C GLU A 266 -18.73 20.32 -3.20
N GLU A 267 -19.25 21.38 -3.81
CA GLU A 267 -20.69 21.59 -3.87
C GLU A 267 -21.36 20.55 -4.76
N THR A 268 -22.52 20.06 -4.34
CA THR A 268 -23.34 19.14 -5.13
C THR A 268 -24.74 19.72 -5.32
N THR A 269 -25.52 19.19 -6.25
CA THR A 269 -26.90 19.65 -6.49
C THR A 269 -27.82 19.48 -5.28
N THR A 270 -27.50 18.57 -4.37
CA THR A 270 -28.32 18.23 -3.19
C THR A 270 -27.69 18.64 -1.86
N GLY A 271 -26.53 19.29 -1.85
CA GLY A 271 -25.80 19.67 -0.65
C GLY A 271 -24.31 19.86 -0.93
N PHE A 272 -23.45 19.18 -0.19
CA PHE A 272 -22.01 19.17 -0.45
C PHE A 272 -21.39 17.80 -0.15
N ARG A 273 -20.20 17.60 -0.69
CA ARG A 273 -19.36 16.43 -0.51
C ARG A 273 -18.00 16.88 0.02
N LEU A 274 -17.52 16.22 1.06
CA LEU A 274 -16.15 16.32 1.54
C LEU A 274 -15.39 15.06 1.16
N ILE A 275 -14.22 15.23 0.57
CA ILE A 275 -13.26 14.15 0.34
C ILE A 275 -12.17 14.30 1.40
N LEU A 276 -12.06 13.32 2.28
CA LEU A 276 -10.99 13.17 3.25
C LEU A 276 -9.89 12.29 2.64
N LEU A 277 -8.65 12.74 2.70
CA LEU A 277 -7.45 11.93 2.57
C LEU A 277 -6.74 11.91 3.92
N LEU A 278 -6.42 10.72 4.42
CA LEU A 278 -5.71 10.52 5.68
C LEU A 278 -4.42 9.75 5.43
N ASP A 279 -3.31 10.36 5.83
CA ASP A 279 -1.99 9.74 5.84
C ASP A 279 -1.57 9.46 7.27
N GLY A 280 -1.08 8.24 7.52
CA GLY A 280 -0.54 7.84 8.80
C GLY A 280 0.97 7.65 8.75
N LYS A 281 1.67 8.16 9.76
CA LYS A 281 3.10 7.94 9.93
C LYS A 281 3.42 7.57 11.36
N TYR A 282 4.43 6.73 11.54
CA TYR A 282 4.92 6.34 12.85
C TYR A 282 6.43 6.56 12.96
N GLY A 283 6.89 7.01 14.12
CA GLY A 283 8.29 7.22 14.43
C GLY A 283 8.70 6.43 15.66
N SER A 284 10.00 6.32 15.89
CA SER A 284 10.55 5.63 17.06
C SER A 284 10.05 6.25 18.37
N GLY A 285 9.51 5.42 19.26
CA GLY A 285 9.16 5.81 20.63
C GLY A 285 10.36 6.00 21.56
N TYR A 286 11.56 5.59 21.13
CA TYR A 286 12.77 5.69 21.96
C TYR A 286 13.19 7.15 22.19
N TYR A 287 12.95 8.02 21.20
CA TYR A 287 13.29 9.44 21.29
C TYR A 287 12.09 10.26 21.78
N ARG A 288 12.38 11.33 22.53
CA ARG A 288 11.36 12.30 22.97
C ARG A 288 10.73 13.08 21.82
N GLU A 289 11.45 13.22 20.72
CA GLU A 289 10.98 13.92 19.52
C GLU A 289 11.48 13.15 18.29
N VAL A 290 10.63 13.02 17.29
CA VAL A 290 11.00 12.43 16.00
C VAL A 290 11.29 13.57 15.04
N ARG A 291 12.55 13.66 14.60
CA ARG A 291 12.97 14.69 13.63
C ARG A 291 12.35 14.42 12.26
N ARG A 292 12.30 15.46 11.43
CA ARG A 292 11.91 15.36 10.02
C ARG A 292 12.75 14.26 9.34
N GLY A 293 12.08 13.29 8.71
CA GLY A 293 12.69 12.11 8.10
C GLY A 293 12.82 10.89 9.02
N GLY A 294 12.50 11.01 10.31
CA GLY A 294 12.48 9.88 11.26
C GLY A 294 11.12 9.16 11.37
N TYR A 295 10.16 9.56 10.54
CA TYR A 295 8.83 8.97 10.44
C TYR A 295 8.78 8.01 9.25
N LEU A 296 8.23 6.83 9.47
CA LEU A 296 7.92 5.81 8.47
C LEU A 296 6.42 5.83 8.17
N SER A 297 6.03 5.37 6.97
CA SER A 297 4.62 5.29 6.60
C SER A 297 3.90 4.18 7.36
N MET A 298 2.70 4.45 7.87
CA MET A 298 1.83 3.41 8.44
C MET A 298 1.24 2.51 7.35
N GLU A 299 1.20 2.93 6.09
CA GLU A 299 0.62 2.13 5.00
C GLU A 299 1.40 0.85 4.69
N VAL A 300 2.66 0.77 5.10
CA VAL A 300 3.51 -0.41 4.87
C VAL A 300 3.24 -1.47 5.94
N ASP A 301 3.28 -1.08 7.22
CA ASP A 301 3.27 -2.03 8.34
C ASP A 301 1.94 -2.07 9.11
N PHE A 302 1.10 -1.04 8.98
CA PHE A 302 -0.10 -0.79 9.79
C PHE A 302 -1.31 -0.34 8.95
N ASP A 303 -1.38 -0.80 7.69
CA ASP A 303 -2.40 -0.37 6.74
C ASP A 303 -3.83 -0.60 7.24
N GLU A 304 -4.08 -1.78 7.84
CA GLU A 304 -5.38 -2.17 8.38
C GLU A 304 -5.81 -1.25 9.53
N TYR A 305 -4.90 -0.91 10.46
CA TYR A 305 -5.19 0.02 11.55
C TYR A 305 -5.55 1.41 11.02
N LEU A 306 -4.85 1.88 9.98
CA LEU A 306 -5.11 3.18 9.38
C LEU A 306 -6.43 3.20 8.62
N GLU A 307 -6.79 2.11 7.94
CA GLU A 307 -8.08 1.93 7.25
C GLU A 307 -9.25 1.97 8.24
N ASP A 308 -9.19 1.17 9.30
CA ASP A 308 -10.21 1.12 10.36
C ASP A 308 -10.38 2.48 11.04
N TYR A 309 -9.26 3.15 11.31
CA TYR A 309 -9.25 4.49 11.88
C TYR A 309 -9.92 5.50 10.95
N ALA A 310 -9.61 5.48 9.64
CA ALA A 310 -10.22 6.39 8.66
C ALA A 310 -11.75 6.24 8.62
N ASP A 311 -12.26 5.01 8.71
CA ASP A 311 -13.70 4.75 8.79
C ASP A 311 -14.33 5.27 10.08
N ALA A 312 -13.71 4.98 11.23
CA ALA A 312 -14.18 5.46 12.51
C ALA A 312 -14.18 6.99 12.57
N PHE A 313 -13.13 7.63 12.08
CA PHE A 313 -13.00 9.09 12.03
C PHE A 313 -14.06 9.71 11.12
N THR A 314 -14.34 9.11 9.96
CA THR A 314 -15.39 9.56 9.02
C THR A 314 -16.76 9.64 9.69
N VAL A 315 -17.11 8.65 10.51
CA VAL A 315 -18.37 8.64 11.28
C VAL A 315 -18.40 9.76 12.32
N GLN A 316 -17.29 9.97 13.02
CA GLN A 316 -17.18 11.01 14.04
C GLN A 316 -17.23 12.42 13.43
N LEU A 317 -16.52 12.63 12.32
CA LEU A 317 -16.52 13.87 11.59
C LEU A 317 -17.93 14.22 11.09
N ARG A 318 -18.67 13.25 10.56
CA ARG A 318 -20.07 13.49 10.14
C ARG A 318 -20.93 13.98 11.30
N ARG A 319 -20.74 13.46 12.51
CA ARG A 319 -21.46 13.92 13.71
C ARG A 319 -21.01 15.32 14.13
N ALA A 320 -19.70 15.59 14.09
CA ALA A 320 -19.16 16.92 14.39
C ALA A 320 -19.74 17.98 13.44
N LEU A 321 -19.76 17.68 12.14
CA LEU A 321 -20.32 18.56 11.11
C LEU A 321 -21.80 18.88 11.32
N GLN A 322 -22.59 17.91 11.79
CA GLN A 322 -24.00 18.14 12.10
C GLN A 322 -24.23 19.08 13.28
N ASN A 323 -23.23 19.25 14.14
CA ASN A 323 -23.28 20.13 15.31
C ASN A 323 -22.55 21.46 15.09
N CYS A 324 -22.05 21.72 13.87
CA CYS A 324 -21.52 23.03 13.49
C CYS A 324 -22.70 23.99 13.28
N GLU A 325 -23.19 24.59 14.36
CA GLU A 325 -24.20 25.66 14.31
C GLU A 325 -23.56 27.04 14.49
#